data_AF-A0A2J7Q2K6-F1
#
_entry.id   AF-A0A2J7Q2K6-F1
#
_cell.length_a   1.000
_cell.length_b   1.000
_cell.length_c   1.000
_cell.angle_alpha   90.00
_cell.angle_beta   90.00
_cell.angle_gamma   90.00
#
_symmetry.space_group_name_H-M   'P 1'
#
loop_
_entity.id
_entity.type
_entity.pdbx_description
1 polymer ?
#
loop_
_entity_poly.entity_id
_entity_poly.type
_entity_poly.pdbx_seq_one_letter_code
_entity_poly.pdbx_strand_id
1 'polypeptide(L)'
;LIVVFLLQCAYGSGFFELQILEIANYRSELASGACCGSQSRPDSSVPCPRPCSTFFRVCLKEYQSNVTSTGSCSFGNTSSPVLGGSSLTLADPDRANGKLVVPFIFRWTVSSSKPRY
;
A
#
# COMPACT_ATOMS: atom_id res chain seq x y z
N LEU A 1 28.43 43.87 17.71
CA LEU A 1 28.60 42.51 17.20
C LEU A 1 27.20 41.93 16.99
N ILE A 2 26.64 42.02 15.78
CA ILE A 2 25.29 41.50 15.50
C ILE A 2 25.45 39.99 15.27
N VAL A 3 25.03 39.19 16.25
CA VAL A 3 24.96 37.73 16.10
C VAL A 3 23.76 37.44 15.21
N VAL A 4 24.00 37.30 13.91
CA VAL A 4 23.00 36.79 12.97
C VAL A 4 22.84 35.30 13.29
N PHE A 5 21.81 34.96 14.06
CA PHE A 5 21.36 33.59 14.22
C PHE A 5 20.80 33.12 12.88
N LEU A 6 21.63 32.46 12.09
CA LEU A 6 21.17 31.65 10.96
C LEU A 6 20.39 30.47 11.55
N LEU A 7 19.08 30.64 11.74
CA LEU A 7 18.16 29.52 11.96
C LEU A 7 18.23 28.63 10.72
N GLN A 8 19.06 27.60 10.74
CA GLN A 8 19.03 26.53 9.75
C GLN A 8 17.70 25.79 9.90
N CYS A 9 16.69 26.18 9.12
CA CYS A 9 15.51 25.36 8.90
C CYS A 9 15.96 24.08 8.18
N ALA A 10 16.17 23.00 8.93
CA ALA A 10 16.41 21.68 8.37
C ALA A 10 15.09 21.14 7.82
N TYR A 11 14.80 21.43 6.55
CA TYR A 11 13.73 20.78 5.80
C TYR A 11 14.08 19.30 5.59
N GLY A 12 13.21 18.40 6.06
CA GLY A 12 13.31 16.98 5.75
C GLY A 12 12.41 16.68 4.56
N SER A 13 12.94 16.10 3.51
CA SER A 13 12.14 15.63 2.37
C SER A 13 12.64 14.25 1.94
N GLY A 14 11.77 13.47 1.33
CA GLY A 14 12.13 12.14 0.84
C GLY A 14 10.96 11.42 0.21
N PHE A 15 11.17 10.13 -0.02
CA PHE A 15 10.21 9.23 -0.63
C PHE A 15 10.01 8.03 0.28
N PHE A 16 8.75 7.68 0.53
CA PHE A 16 8.40 6.36 1.04
C PHE A 16 8.07 5.47 -0.16
N GLU A 17 8.84 4.40 -0.34
CA GLU A 17 8.69 3.47 -1.46
C GLU A 17 8.17 2.12 -0.95
N LEU A 18 7.12 1.61 -1.59
CA LEU A 18 6.56 0.29 -1.35
C LEU A 18 6.56 -0.50 -2.65
N GLN A 19 7.24 -1.64 -2.66
CA GLN A 19 7.30 -2.53 -3.81
C GLN A 19 6.42 -3.75 -3.60
N ILE A 20 5.55 -4.00 -4.57
CA ILE A 20 4.77 -5.24 -4.66
C ILE A 20 5.65 -6.33 -5.25
N LEU A 21 5.83 -7.42 -4.51
CA LEU A 21 6.61 -8.58 -4.95
C LEU A 21 5.70 -9.70 -5.45
N GLU A 22 4.71 -10.04 -4.63
CA GLU A 22 3.82 -11.16 -4.89
C GLU A 22 2.46 -10.94 -4.22
N ILE A 23 1.42 -11.45 -4.85
CA ILE A 23 0.14 -11.73 -4.18
C ILE A 23 -0.39 -13.09 -4.62
N ALA A 24 -0.97 -13.82 -3.67
CA ALA A 24 -1.58 -15.11 -3.90
C ALA A 24 -3.07 -15.08 -3.52
N ASN A 25 -3.94 -15.06 -4.52
CA ASN A 25 -5.39 -15.26 -4.38
C ASN A 25 -5.83 -16.41 -5.28
N TYR A 26 -5.48 -17.63 -4.89
CA TYR A 26 -5.77 -18.84 -5.67
C TYR A 26 -7.27 -19.10 -5.86
N ARG A 27 -8.14 -18.52 -5.02
CA ARG A 27 -9.60 -18.65 -5.12
C ARG A 27 -10.25 -17.58 -5.99
N SER A 28 -9.54 -16.51 -6.33
CA SER A 28 -10.09 -15.34 -7.04
C SER A 28 -11.30 -14.72 -6.32
N GLU A 29 -11.23 -14.68 -4.99
CA GLU A 29 -12.28 -14.19 -4.11
C GLU A 29 -11.97 -12.79 -3.55
N LEU A 30 -13.03 -12.04 -3.25
CA LEU A 30 -12.98 -10.81 -2.48
C LEU A 30 -12.92 -11.12 -0.98
N ALA A 31 -12.59 -10.13 -0.16
CA ALA A 31 -12.61 -10.28 1.31
C ALA A 31 -13.99 -10.69 1.86
N SER A 32 -15.07 -10.42 1.11
CA SER A 32 -16.44 -10.87 1.44
C SER A 32 -16.71 -12.36 1.15
N GLY A 33 -15.78 -13.07 0.50
CA GLY A 33 -15.97 -14.46 0.02
C GLY A 33 -16.70 -14.58 -1.33
N ALA A 34 -17.11 -13.46 -1.92
CA ALA A 34 -17.69 -13.42 -3.26
C ALA A 34 -16.60 -13.50 -4.35
N CYS A 35 -16.96 -14.00 -5.54
CA CYS A 35 -16.05 -13.99 -6.68
C CYS A 35 -15.82 -12.58 -7.22
N CYS A 36 -14.61 -12.32 -7.71
CA CYS A 36 -14.30 -11.10 -8.45
C CYS A 36 -15.27 -10.91 -9.64
N GLY A 37 -15.68 -9.64 -9.88
CA GLY A 37 -16.58 -9.29 -10.99
C GLY A 37 -18.07 -9.60 -10.74
N SER A 38 -18.49 -9.73 -9.48
CA SER A 38 -19.89 -9.92 -9.08
C SER A 38 -20.57 -11.16 -9.67
N GLN A 39 -19.80 -12.19 -10.01
CA GLN A 39 -20.34 -13.46 -10.49
C GLN A 39 -20.76 -14.35 -9.32
N SER A 40 -21.98 -14.86 -9.39
CA SER A 40 -22.48 -15.87 -8.46
C SER A 40 -21.86 -17.23 -8.79
N ARG A 41 -21.47 -17.96 -7.75
CA ARG A 41 -21.14 -19.39 -7.85
C ARG A 41 -22.20 -20.21 -7.14
N PRO A 42 -22.46 -21.47 -7.56
CA PRO A 42 -23.50 -22.31 -6.96
C PRO A 42 -23.25 -22.56 -5.47
N ASP A 43 -21.99 -22.78 -5.10
CA ASP A 43 -21.53 -22.95 -3.72
C ASP A 43 -20.03 -22.56 -3.64
N SER A 44 -19.58 -22.28 -2.42
CA SER A 44 -18.20 -21.98 -2.03
C SER A 44 -17.17 -23.07 -2.37
N SER A 45 -17.61 -24.31 -2.56
CA SER A 45 -16.76 -25.41 -3.06
C SER A 45 -16.35 -25.24 -4.53
N VAL A 46 -17.11 -24.47 -5.31
CA VAL A 46 -16.83 -24.24 -6.73
C VAL A 46 -15.82 -23.09 -6.88
N PRO A 47 -14.72 -23.28 -7.64
CA PRO A 47 -13.78 -22.21 -7.94
C PRO A 47 -14.44 -21.03 -8.65
N CYS A 48 -13.95 -19.82 -8.41
CA CYS A 48 -14.44 -18.66 -9.12
C CYS A 48 -14.10 -18.74 -10.62
N PRO A 49 -15.05 -18.36 -11.51
CA PRO A 49 -14.94 -18.62 -12.95
C PRO A 49 -13.95 -17.72 -13.67
N ARG A 50 -13.54 -16.60 -13.05
CA ARG A 50 -12.63 -15.62 -13.65
C ARG A 50 -11.60 -15.13 -12.63
N PRO A 51 -10.39 -14.79 -13.11
CA PRO A 51 -9.40 -14.14 -12.27
C PRO A 51 -9.81 -12.70 -11.95
N CYS A 52 -9.26 -12.16 -10.87
CA CYS A 52 -9.40 -10.76 -10.48
C CYS A 52 -8.49 -9.86 -11.33
N SER A 53 -8.86 -8.58 -11.46
CA SER A 53 -7.95 -7.53 -11.94
C SER A 53 -7.38 -6.81 -10.73
N THR A 54 -6.20 -7.21 -10.29
CA THR A 54 -5.63 -6.81 -9.00
C THR A 54 -4.79 -5.54 -9.12
N PHE A 55 -5.05 -4.58 -8.24
CA PHE A 55 -4.27 -3.36 -8.07
C PHE A 55 -4.14 -3.04 -6.58
N PHE A 56 -3.19 -2.19 -6.21
CA PHE A 56 -2.86 -1.89 -4.82
C PHE A 56 -3.11 -0.42 -4.52
N ARG A 57 -3.57 -0.15 -3.29
CA ARG A 57 -3.70 1.20 -2.75
C ARG A 57 -2.90 1.28 -1.46
N VAL A 58 -2.12 2.33 -1.32
CA VAL A 58 -1.33 2.61 -0.12
C VAL A 58 -1.84 3.89 0.51
N CYS A 59 -2.09 3.84 1.82
CA CYS A 59 -2.43 4.98 2.65
C CYS A 59 -1.39 5.06 3.76
N LEU A 60 -0.61 6.15 3.78
CA LEU A 60 0.41 6.38 4.77
C LEU A 60 -0.09 7.44 5.76
N LYS A 61 0.01 7.14 7.05
CA LYS A 61 -0.41 8.03 8.13
C LYS A 61 0.49 7.92 9.34
N GLU A 62 0.30 8.82 10.30
CA GLU A 62 1.02 8.83 11.57
C GLU A 62 0.80 7.54 12.35
N TYR A 63 1.77 7.23 13.22
CA TYR A 63 1.61 6.14 14.16
C TYR A 63 0.45 6.42 15.11
N GLN A 64 -0.41 5.41 15.27
CA GLN A 64 -1.50 5.41 16.24
C GLN A 64 -1.33 4.20 17.15
N SER A 65 -1.50 4.39 18.46
CA SER A 65 -1.41 3.30 19.43
C SER A 65 -2.48 2.22 19.21
N ASN A 66 -3.65 2.62 18.70
CA ASN A 66 -4.70 1.75 18.23
C ASN A 66 -4.96 2.02 16.75
N VAL A 67 -4.70 1.02 15.90
CA VAL A 67 -4.71 1.20 14.43
C VAL A 67 -6.14 1.11 13.90
N THR A 68 -6.60 2.18 13.27
CA THR A 68 -7.85 2.18 12.50
C THR A 68 -7.56 2.07 11.00
N SER A 69 -8.35 1.28 10.27
CA SER A 69 -8.35 1.30 8.80
C SER A 69 -9.06 2.52 8.22
N THR A 70 -9.76 3.27 9.08
CA THR A 70 -10.50 4.48 8.75
C THR A 70 -9.70 5.73 9.11
N GLY A 71 -9.95 6.83 8.38
CA GLY A 71 -9.30 8.13 8.58
C GLY A 71 -8.52 8.61 7.36
N SER A 72 -7.92 9.80 7.48
CA SER A 72 -7.13 10.43 6.42
C SER A 72 -5.69 9.89 6.37
N CYS A 73 -5.12 9.80 5.17
CA CYS A 73 -3.72 9.46 4.96
C CYS A 73 -2.86 10.72 5.14
N SER A 74 -2.52 11.04 6.40
CA SER A 74 -1.84 12.30 6.76
C SER A 74 -0.48 12.48 6.12
N PHE A 75 0.20 11.38 5.77
CA PHE A 75 1.49 11.40 5.06
C PHE A 75 1.32 11.23 3.54
N GLY A 76 0.10 10.94 3.07
CA GLY A 76 -0.22 10.79 1.66
C GLY A 76 -0.74 9.40 1.29
N ASN A 77 -1.28 9.28 0.08
CA ASN A 77 -1.72 8.01 -0.48
C ASN A 77 -1.36 7.93 -1.96
N THR A 78 -1.31 6.71 -2.48
CA THR A 78 -1.08 6.44 -3.90
C THR A 78 -1.65 5.07 -4.27
N SER A 79 -1.80 4.81 -5.57
CA SER A 79 -2.33 3.55 -6.08
C SER A 79 -1.59 3.11 -7.32
N SER A 80 -1.42 1.80 -7.46
CA SER A 80 -0.88 1.20 -8.68
C SER A 80 -1.94 1.14 -9.78
N PRO A 81 -1.55 1.01 -11.06
CA PRO A 81 -2.43 0.43 -12.07
C PRO A 81 -2.75 -1.05 -11.74
N VAL A 82 -3.59 -1.68 -12.55
CA VAL A 82 -3.79 -3.14 -12.48
C VAL A 82 -2.46 -3.83 -12.80
N LEU A 83 -1.94 -4.61 -11.85
CA LEU A 83 -0.66 -5.30 -11.97
C LEU A 83 -0.80 -6.73 -12.49
N GLY A 84 -2.00 -7.32 -12.40
CA GLY A 84 -2.22 -8.67 -12.92
C GLY A 84 -3.52 -9.33 -12.45
N GLY A 85 -3.51 -10.66 -12.52
CA GLY A 85 -4.61 -11.55 -12.16
C GLY A 85 -4.83 -11.69 -10.65
N SER A 86 -5.51 -12.77 -10.24
CA SER A 86 -5.71 -13.09 -8.83
C SER A 86 -4.41 -13.39 -8.09
N SER A 87 -3.51 -14.15 -8.72
CA SER A 87 -2.16 -14.40 -8.20
C SER A 87 -1.15 -13.91 -9.21
N LEU A 88 -0.11 -13.22 -8.73
CA LEU A 88 0.98 -12.70 -9.56
C LEU A 88 2.27 -12.62 -8.74
N THR A 89 3.39 -12.76 -9.44
CA THR A 89 4.73 -12.51 -8.93
C THR A 89 5.41 -11.54 -9.88
N LEU A 90 5.95 -10.44 -9.36
CA LEU A 90 6.67 -9.43 -10.14
C LEU A 90 8.16 -9.68 -10.01
N ALA A 91 8.78 -10.20 -11.09
CA ALA A 91 10.22 -10.43 -11.14
C ALA A 91 11.02 -9.11 -11.14
N ASP A 92 10.45 -8.04 -11.70
CA ASP A 92 11.00 -6.69 -11.67
C ASP A 92 9.86 -5.70 -11.34
N PRO A 93 9.64 -5.38 -10.05
CA PRO A 93 8.58 -4.48 -9.62
C PRO A 93 8.70 -3.07 -10.19
N ASP A 94 9.92 -2.60 -10.48
CA ASP A 94 10.13 -1.26 -11.03
C ASP A 94 9.66 -1.19 -12.49
N ARG A 95 9.94 -2.21 -13.31
CA ARG A 95 9.45 -2.29 -14.69
C ARG A 95 7.96 -2.60 -14.79
N ALA A 96 7.42 -3.35 -13.83
CA ALA A 96 6.03 -3.79 -13.84
C ALA A 96 5.05 -2.77 -13.21
N ASN A 97 5.51 -1.56 -12.87
CA ASN A 97 4.73 -0.56 -12.13
C ASN A 97 4.26 -1.03 -10.74
N GLY A 98 4.97 -2.01 -10.16
CA GLY A 98 4.74 -2.53 -8.82
C GLY A 98 5.33 -1.67 -7.70
N LYS A 99 6.05 -0.58 -8.02
CA LYS A 99 6.54 0.39 -7.05
C LYS A 99 5.56 1.54 -6.84
N LEU A 100 5.06 1.67 -5.62
CA LEU A 100 4.23 2.77 -5.15
C LEU A 100 5.09 3.77 -4.37
N VAL A 101 5.04 5.04 -4.75
CA VAL A 101 5.85 6.10 -4.16
C VAL A 101 4.96 7.15 -3.52
N VAL A 102 5.23 7.47 -2.25
CA VAL A 102 4.60 8.57 -1.51
C VAL A 102 5.67 9.62 -1.17
N PRO A 103 5.71 10.77 -1.87
CA PRO A 103 6.65 11.83 -1.56
C PRO A 103 6.24 12.57 -0.28
N PHE A 104 7.23 13.01 0.51
CA PHE A 104 7.01 13.79 1.72
C PHE A 104 7.98 14.97 1.85
N ILE A 105 7.53 16.02 2.54
CA ILE A 105 8.30 17.26 2.83
C ILE A 105 8.43 17.53 4.33
N PHE A 106 8.18 16.52 5.16
CA PHE A 106 8.34 16.57 6.62
C PHE A 106 9.52 15.69 7.08
N ARG A 107 9.99 15.90 8.31
CA ARG A 107 11.02 15.03 8.91
C ARG A 107 10.41 13.67 9.22
N TRP A 108 10.98 12.61 8.69
CA TRP A 108 10.46 11.26 8.87
C TRP A 108 10.43 10.87 10.36
N THR A 109 9.24 10.56 10.86
CA THR A 109 9.06 10.09 12.23
C THR A 109 9.39 8.60 12.27
N VAL A 110 10.57 8.24 12.80
CA VAL A 110 10.90 6.83 13.09
C VAL A 110 10.02 6.32 14.23
N SER A 111 8.81 5.85 13.90
CA SER A 111 7.96 5.08 14.81
C SER A 111 8.29 3.61 14.63
N SER A 112 9.07 3.02 15.52
CA SER A 112 9.25 1.57 15.56
C SER A 112 7.94 0.93 16.03
N SER A 113 7.08 0.50 15.10
CA SER A 113 5.99 -0.44 15.41
C SER A 113 6.63 -1.78 15.76
N LYS A 114 6.83 -2.04 17.05
CA LYS A 114 7.33 -3.33 17.52
C LYS A 114 6.31 -4.40 17.11
N PRO A 115 6.69 -5.44 16.33
CA PRO A 115 5.77 -6.51 16.00
C PRO A 115 5.31 -7.17 17.29
N ARG A 116 3.99 -7.27 17.46
CA ARG A 116 3.37 -8.02 18.55
C ARG A 116 3.37 -9.48 18.09
N TYR A 117 4.33 -10.27 18.58
CA TYR A 117 4.29 -11.72 18.52
C TYR A 117 3.22 -12.25 19.46
#